data_AF-A0A9X2GY37-F1
#
_entry.id   AF-A0A9X2GY37-F1
#
_cell.length_a   1.000
_cell.length_b   1.000
_cell.length_c   1.000
_cell.angle_alpha   90.00
_cell.angle_beta   90.00
_cell.angle_gamma   90.00
#
_symmetry.space_group_name_H-M   'P 1'
#
loop_
_entity.id
_entity.type
_entity.pdbx_description
1 polymer ?
#
loop_
_entity_poly.entity_id
_entity_poly.type
_entity_poly.pdbx_seq_one_letter_code
_entity_poly.pdbx_strand_id
1 'polypeptide(L)'
;MLSLARQDLNTLAAAELSRQVQQQGVCRTADDPDAWFPPEPNRSGRESKEAWQARRAAYEQTAERLCGGCPARAACLELALQEEAKLPRTWVHGVQGGKAPWQRQAMLRSRTRHSRAGQAAAGVAS
;
A
#
# COMPACT_ATOMS: atom_id res chain seq x y z
N MET A 1 14.58 -12.67 -14.31
CA MET A 1 15.35 -12.34 -13.08
C MET A 1 14.51 -11.44 -12.19
N LEU A 2 13.45 -11.99 -11.58
CA LEU A 2 12.70 -11.35 -10.50
C LEU A 2 12.97 -12.19 -9.24
N SER A 3 13.12 -11.54 -8.07
CA SER A 3 13.12 -12.16 -6.73
C SER A 3 14.44 -12.18 -5.93
N LEU A 4 15.13 -11.05 -5.81
CA LEU A 4 16.01 -10.80 -4.65
C LEU A 4 15.66 -9.47 -3.96
N ALA A 5 15.53 -8.37 -4.72
CA ALA A 5 15.26 -7.04 -4.17
C ALA A 5 13.96 -6.87 -3.34
N ARG A 6 13.00 -7.80 -3.46
CA ARG A 6 11.71 -7.71 -2.74
C ARG A 6 11.68 -8.51 -1.44
N GLN A 7 12.57 -9.50 -1.29
CA GLN A 7 12.65 -10.32 -0.07
C GLN A 7 13.43 -9.57 1.03
N ASP A 8 14.44 -8.80 0.65
CA ASP A 8 15.20 -7.98 1.60
C ASP A 8 14.34 -6.87 2.24
N LEU A 9 13.39 -6.28 1.50
CA LEU A 9 12.57 -5.18 2.03
C LEU A 9 11.63 -5.60 3.16
N ASN A 10 11.10 -6.83 3.12
CA ASN A 10 10.17 -7.32 4.14
C ASN A 10 10.85 -7.56 5.50
N THR A 11 12.18 -7.66 5.53
CA THR A 11 12.98 -7.86 6.75
C THR A 11 13.61 -6.56 7.27
N LEU A 12 13.61 -5.48 6.46
CA LEU A 12 14.08 -4.18 6.92
C LEU A 12 13.15 -3.61 8.00
N ALA A 13 13.77 -2.97 8.99
CA ALA A 13 13.06 -2.23 10.02
C ALA A 13 12.34 -1.01 9.41
N ALA A 14 11.20 -0.64 9.99
CA ALA A 14 10.43 0.53 9.55
C ALA A 14 11.26 1.82 9.47
N ALA A 15 12.20 2.03 10.39
CA ALA A 15 13.10 3.19 10.36
C ALA A 15 13.99 3.24 9.12
N GLU A 16 14.46 2.07 8.65
CA GLU A 16 15.29 1.97 7.44
C GLU A 16 14.47 2.24 6.19
N LEU A 17 13.29 1.62 6.09
CA LEU A 17 12.36 1.86 4.99
C LEU A 17 11.96 3.35 4.94
N SER A 18 11.66 3.95 6.10
CA SER A 18 11.36 5.38 6.23
C SER A 18 12.52 6.24 5.73
N ARG A 19 13.77 5.93 6.11
CA ARG A 19 14.94 6.63 5.60
C ARG A 19 15.05 6.57 4.07
N GLN A 20 14.84 5.40 3.47
CA GLN A 20 14.87 5.27 2.00
C GLN A 20 13.77 6.11 1.32
N VAL A 21 12.54 6.07 1.84
CA VAL A 21 11.44 6.91 1.36
C VAL A 21 11.77 8.39 1.48
N GLN A 22 12.30 8.79 2.65
CA GLN A 22 12.71 10.16 2.93
C GLN A 22 13.93 10.60 2.12
N GLN A 23 14.68 9.72 1.47
CA GLN A 23 15.83 10.09 0.64
C GLN A 23 15.48 10.09 -0.85
N GLN A 24 14.66 9.13 -1.29
CA GLN A 24 14.48 8.80 -2.71
C GLN A 24 13.03 8.95 -3.20
N GLY A 25 12.10 9.33 -2.33
CA GLY A 25 10.70 9.52 -2.69
C GLY A 25 10.47 10.74 -3.58
N VAL A 26 9.93 10.54 -4.79
CA VAL A 26 9.59 11.62 -5.73
C VAL A 26 8.53 12.58 -5.18
N CYS A 27 7.72 12.14 -4.23
CA CYS A 27 6.73 12.99 -3.55
C CYS A 27 7.36 14.13 -2.75
N ARG A 28 8.65 14.03 -2.38
CA ARG A 28 9.33 15.05 -1.58
C ARG A 28 9.58 16.36 -2.33
N THR A 29 9.63 16.29 -3.66
CA THR A 29 9.92 17.42 -4.54
C THR A 29 8.75 17.71 -5.46
N ALA A 30 7.56 17.19 -5.15
CA ALA A 30 6.38 17.45 -5.94
C ALA A 30 5.83 18.85 -5.64
N ASP A 31 5.39 19.55 -6.67
CA ASP A 31 4.81 20.89 -6.53
C ASP A 31 3.48 20.87 -5.77
N ASP A 32 2.74 19.76 -5.88
CA ASP A 32 1.46 19.54 -5.22
C ASP A 32 1.53 18.30 -4.29
N PRO A 33 1.65 18.49 -2.96
CA PRO A 33 1.63 17.37 -2.02
C PRO A 33 0.25 16.71 -1.91
N ASP A 34 -0.84 17.44 -2.18
CA ASP A 34 -2.21 16.94 -2.11
C ASP A 34 -2.52 15.96 -3.25
N ALA A 35 -1.68 15.93 -4.30
CA ALA A 35 -1.75 14.94 -5.36
C ALA A 35 -1.68 13.49 -4.83
N TRP A 36 -1.04 13.24 -3.68
CA TRP A 36 -1.01 11.93 -3.02
C TRP A 36 -2.24 11.62 -2.16
N PHE A 37 -3.16 12.57 -2.01
CA PHE A 37 -4.43 12.42 -1.28
C PHE A 37 -5.64 12.72 -2.17
N PRO A 38 -5.78 12.08 -3.36
CA PRO A 38 -6.92 12.36 -4.24
C PRO A 38 -8.24 11.91 -3.58
N PRO A 39 -9.38 12.51 -3.96
CA PRO A 39 -10.69 12.18 -3.37
C PRO A 39 -11.04 10.69 -3.50
N GLU A 40 -11.16 10.00 -2.36
CA GLU A 40 -11.45 8.58 -2.33
C GLU A 40 -12.90 8.27 -2.79
N PRO A 41 -13.15 7.17 -3.53
CA PRO A 41 -14.49 6.71 -3.87
C PRO A 41 -15.26 6.29 -2.62
N ASN A 42 -16.49 6.77 -2.46
CA ASN A 42 -17.26 6.57 -1.23
C ASN A 42 -18.35 5.53 -1.45
N ARG A 43 -18.09 4.29 -0.99
CA ARG A 43 -19.04 3.17 -1.12
C ARG A 43 -20.36 3.39 -0.37
N SER A 44 -20.40 4.25 0.66
CA SER A 44 -21.64 4.59 1.38
C SER A 44 -22.37 5.80 0.80
N GLY A 45 -21.85 6.39 -0.28
CA GLY A 45 -22.50 7.48 -1.01
C GLY A 45 -23.67 7.00 -1.87
N ARG A 46 -24.32 7.96 -2.55
CA ARG A 46 -25.41 7.70 -3.50
C ARG A 46 -24.92 7.34 -4.91
N GLU A 47 -23.64 7.01 -5.08
CA GLU A 47 -23.08 6.67 -6.39
C GLU A 47 -23.48 5.25 -6.82
N SER A 48 -23.68 5.05 -8.13
CA SER A 48 -23.92 3.71 -8.66
C SER A 48 -22.68 2.82 -8.52
N LYS A 49 -22.88 1.51 -8.58
CA LYS A 49 -21.78 0.54 -8.52
C LYS A 49 -20.77 0.78 -9.65
N GLU A 50 -21.24 1.10 -10.84
CA GLU A 50 -20.44 1.37 -12.03
C GLU A 50 -19.60 2.63 -11.86
N ALA A 51 -20.20 3.72 -11.35
CA ALA A 51 -19.49 4.97 -11.06
C ALA A 51 -18.41 4.76 -9.99
N TRP A 52 -18.72 4.04 -8.92
CA TRP A 52 -17.76 3.70 -7.87
C TRP A 52 -16.58 2.88 -8.41
N GLN A 53 -16.84 1.89 -9.28
CA GLN A 53 -15.80 1.08 -9.91
C GLN A 53 -14.91 1.92 -10.83
N ALA A 54 -15.50 2.79 -11.66
CA ALA A 54 -14.74 3.68 -12.54
C ALA A 54 -13.82 4.62 -11.74
N ARG A 55 -14.32 5.23 -10.66
CA ARG A 55 -13.51 6.10 -9.80
C ARG A 55 -12.38 5.34 -9.11
N ARG A 56 -12.61 4.10 -8.69
CA ARG A 56 -11.53 3.25 -8.14
C ARG A 56 -10.46 2.97 -9.18
N ALA A 57 -10.84 2.61 -10.40
CA ALA A 57 -9.88 2.38 -11.47
C ALA A 57 -9.05 3.64 -11.79
N ALA A 58 -9.71 4.81 -11.85
CA ALA A 58 -9.04 6.09 -12.06
C ALA A 58 -8.07 6.46 -10.92
N TYR A 59 -8.46 6.20 -9.67
CA TYR A 59 -7.58 6.37 -8.52
C TYR A 59 -6.36 5.45 -8.60
N GLU A 60 -6.55 4.17 -8.94
CA GLU A 60 -5.44 3.22 -9.09
C GLU A 60 -4.47 3.63 -10.21
N GLN A 61 -4.98 4.12 -11.34
CA GLN A 61 -4.16 4.70 -12.40
C GLN A 61 -3.40 5.95 -11.92
N THR A 62 -4.03 6.78 -11.09
CA THR A 62 -3.38 7.96 -10.49
C THR A 62 -2.24 7.54 -9.57
N ALA A 63 -2.46 6.52 -8.73
CA ALA A 63 -1.42 5.96 -7.87
C ALA A 63 -0.23 5.42 -8.68
N GLU A 64 -0.50 4.72 -9.79
CA GLU A 64 0.55 4.24 -10.69
C GLU A 64 1.29 5.40 -11.35
N ARG A 65 0.59 6.43 -11.84
CA ARG A 65 1.20 7.60 -12.47
C ARG A 65 2.12 8.37 -11.52
N LEU A 66 1.69 8.58 -10.27
CA LEU A 66 2.47 9.32 -9.27
C LEU A 66 3.72 8.59 -8.81
N CYS A 67 3.69 7.25 -8.77
CA CYS A 67 4.75 6.46 -8.15
C CYS A 67 5.49 5.52 -9.11
N GLY A 68 5.06 5.40 -10.37
CA GLY A 68 5.51 4.37 -11.31
C GLY A 68 7.01 4.34 -11.52
N GLY A 69 7.64 5.52 -11.62
CA GLY A 69 9.09 5.69 -11.74
C GLY A 69 9.82 6.01 -10.43
N CYS A 70 9.15 5.94 -9.28
CA CYS A 70 9.75 6.31 -8.00
C CYS A 70 10.73 5.24 -7.51
N PRO A 71 12.01 5.56 -7.26
CA PRO A 71 12.99 4.59 -6.76
C PRO A 71 12.60 3.99 -5.41
N ALA A 72 11.99 4.80 -4.53
CA ALA A 72 11.52 4.35 -3.22
C ALA A 72 10.20 3.58 -3.26
N ARG A 73 9.60 3.30 -4.43
CA ARG A 73 8.25 2.75 -4.54
C ARG A 73 8.05 1.48 -3.72
N ALA A 74 8.99 0.54 -3.83
CA ALA A 74 8.88 -0.75 -3.14
C ALA A 74 9.06 -0.60 -1.62
N ALA A 75 10.06 0.19 -1.19
CA ALA A 75 10.29 0.48 0.23
C ALA A 75 9.11 1.24 0.86
N CYS A 76 8.54 2.20 0.14
CA CYS A 76 7.35 2.96 0.54
C CYS A 76 6.13 2.04 0.72
N LEU A 77 5.92 1.09 -0.21
CA LEU A 77 4.84 0.12 -0.09
C LEU A 77 5.02 -0.76 1.15
N GLU A 78 6.24 -1.24 1.40
CA GLU A 78 6.49 -2.10 2.55
C GLU A 78 6.35 -1.34 3.87
N LEU A 79 6.88 -0.12 3.95
CA LEU A 79 6.72 0.76 5.10
C LEU A 79 5.23 0.97 5.42
N ALA A 80 4.44 1.35 4.42
CA ALA A 80 3.00 1.55 4.56
C ALA A 80 2.33 0.28 5.11
N LEU A 81 2.64 -0.90 4.58
CA LEU A 81 2.07 -2.15 5.08
C LEU A 81 2.50 -2.48 6.52
N GLN A 82 3.74 -2.18 6.92
CA GLN A 82 4.20 -2.39 8.30
C GLN A 82 3.50 -1.46 9.30
N GLU A 83 3.31 -0.20 8.93
CA GLU A 83 2.62 0.80 9.75
C GLU A 83 1.12 0.52 9.83
N GLU A 84 0.46 0.32 8.68
CA GLU A 84 -0.97 0.09 8.58
C GLU A 84 -1.43 -1.24 9.20
N ALA A 85 -0.55 -2.24 9.29
CA ALA A 85 -0.85 -3.49 10.01
C ALA A 85 -1.20 -3.26 11.49
N LYS A 86 -0.78 -2.12 12.06
CA LYS A 86 -0.98 -1.75 13.47
C LYS A 86 -2.09 -0.72 13.67
N LEU A 87 -2.69 -0.22 12.58
CA LEU A 87 -3.66 0.87 12.61
C LEU A 87 -5.10 0.38 12.38
N PRO A 88 -6.11 1.13 12.87
CA PRO A 88 -7.49 0.93 12.44
C PRO A 88 -7.60 1.05 10.91
N ARG A 89 -8.39 0.17 10.29
CA ARG A 89 -8.58 0.19 8.82
C ARG A 89 -9.19 1.49 8.29
N THR A 90 -9.87 2.24 9.15
CA THR A 90 -10.44 3.56 8.86
C THR A 90 -9.41 4.67 8.78
N TRP A 91 -8.14 4.42 9.12
CA TRP A 91 -7.05 5.41 9.06
C TRP A 91 -6.12 5.20 7.85
N VAL A 92 -6.43 4.22 7.01
CA VAL A 92 -5.65 3.88 5.82
C VAL A 92 -6.17 4.74 4.65
N HIS A 93 -5.39 5.74 4.26
CA HIS A 93 -5.75 6.75 3.25
C HIS A 93 -4.63 7.03 2.26
N GLY A 94 -4.96 7.73 1.18
CA GLY A 94 -3.99 8.26 0.22
C GLY A 94 -3.19 7.21 -0.57
N VAL A 95 -2.33 7.70 -1.46
CA VAL A 95 -1.43 6.90 -2.28
C VAL A 95 -0.13 6.65 -1.54
N GLN A 96 0.25 5.38 -1.38
CA GLN A 96 1.56 4.98 -0.88
C GLN A 96 2.10 3.81 -1.69
N GLY A 97 3.38 3.86 -2.07
CA GLY A 97 4.03 2.80 -2.86
C GLY A 97 3.38 2.52 -4.22
N GLY A 98 2.70 3.51 -4.80
CA GLY A 98 1.90 3.35 -6.02
C GLY A 98 0.70 2.42 -5.85
N LYS A 99 0.12 2.38 -4.64
CA LYS A 99 -1.10 1.63 -4.33
C LYS A 99 -2.13 2.52 -3.69
N ALA A 100 -3.39 2.27 -4.05
CA ALA A 100 -4.55 2.85 -3.40
C ALA A 100 -4.78 2.20 -2.01
N PRO A 101 -5.48 2.90 -1.08
CA PRO A 101 -5.74 2.39 0.27
C PRO A 101 -6.35 0.99 0.30
N TRP A 102 -7.35 0.73 -0.55
CA TRP A 102 -8.02 -0.55 -0.61
C TRP A 102 -7.16 -1.69 -1.17
N GLN A 103 -6.17 -1.38 -2.01
CA GLN A 103 -5.20 -2.38 -2.49
C GLN A 103 -4.29 -2.79 -1.34
N ARG A 104 -3.77 -1.82 -0.56
CA ARG A 104 -2.95 -2.10 0.63
C ARG A 104 -3.75 -2.87 1.69
N GLN A 105 -4.99 -2.48 1.96
CA GLN A 105 -5.88 -3.25 2.82
C GLN A 105 -6.10 -4.69 2.32
N ALA A 106 -6.20 -4.91 1.01
CA ALA A 106 -6.32 -6.27 0.44
C ALA A 106 -5.03 -7.08 0.65
N MET A 107 -3.87 -6.45 0.52
CA MET A 107 -2.57 -7.06 0.80
C MET A 107 -2.43 -7.45 2.28
N LEU A 108 -2.80 -6.57 3.21
CA LEU A 108 -2.82 -6.86 4.65
C LEU A 108 -3.75 -8.04 4.98
N ARG A 109 -4.97 -8.05 4.44
CA ARG A 109 -5.90 -9.19 4.57
C ARG A 109 -5.31 -10.48 4.02
N SER A 110 -4.52 -10.40 2.95
CA SER A 110 -3.81 -11.55 2.41
C SER A 110 -2.76 -12.05 3.40
N ARG A 111 -1.89 -11.17 3.93
CA ARG A 111 -0.85 -11.52 4.91
C ARG A 111 -1.44 -12.21 6.15
N THR A 112 -2.49 -11.64 6.75
CA THR A 112 -3.15 -12.23 7.93
C THR A 112 -3.71 -13.62 7.65
N ARG A 113 -4.31 -13.84 6.46
CA ARG A 113 -4.83 -15.15 6.08
C ARG A 113 -3.73 -16.19 5.94
N HIS A 114 -2.61 -15.84 5.31
CA HIS A 114 -1.46 -16.73 5.17
C HIS A 114 -0.83 -17.08 6.52
N SER A 115 -0.67 -16.10 7.43
CA SER A 115 -0.16 -16.36 8.78
C SER A 115 -1.06 -17.31 9.57
N ARG A 116 -2.39 -17.12 9.50
CA ARG A 116 -3.36 -18.01 10.14
C ARG A 116 -3.35 -19.43 9.57
N ALA A 117 -3.30 -19.56 8.25
CA ALA A 117 -3.22 -20.87 7.59
C ALA A 117 -1.92 -21.61 7.97
N GLY A 118 -0.78 -20.89 8.02
CA GLY A 118 0.49 -21.46 8.46
C GLY A 118 0.49 -21.88 9.92
N GLN A 119 -0.11 -21.08 10.82
CA GLN A 119 -0.26 -21.44 12.24
C GLN A 119 -1.19 -22.64 12.44
N ALA A 120 -2.31 -22.71 11.70
CA ALA A 120 -3.21 -23.84 11.74
C ALA A 120 -2.53 -25.12 11.24
N ALA A 121 -1.76 -25.05 10.15
CA ALA A 121 -0.98 -26.17 9.62
C ALA A 121 0.14 -26.63 10.58
N ALA A 122 0.79 -25.71 11.29
CA ALA A 122 1.81 -26.04 12.29
C ALA A 122 1.19 -26.64 13.58
N GLY A 123 0.02 -26.16 14.00
CA GLY A 123 -0.68 -26.63 15.19
C GLY A 123 -1.35 -27.99 15.05
N VAL A 124 -1.69 -28.44 13.83
CA VAL A 124 -2.19 -29.81 13.59
C VAL A 124 -1.07 -30.85 13.46
N ALA A 125 0.19 -30.42 13.42
CA ALA A 125 1.35 -31.30 13.31
C ALA A 125 2.06 -31.54 14.67
N SER A 126 1.42 -31.16 15.79
CA SER A 126 1.91 -31.31 17.16
C SER A 126 1.05 -32.27 17.98
#